data_AF-A0A8C1TX87-F1
#
_entry.id   AF-A0A8C1TX87-F1
#
_cell.length_a   1.000
_cell.length_b   1.000
_cell.length_c   1.000
_cell.angle_alpha   90.00
_cell.angle_beta   90.00
_cell.angle_gamma   90.00
#
_symmetry.space_group_name_H-M   'P 1'
#
loop_
_entity.id
_entity.type
_entity.pdbx_description
1 polymer ?
#
loop_
_entity_poly.entity_id
_entity_poly.type
_entity_poly.pdbx_seq_one_letter_code
_entity_poly.pdbx_strand_id
1 'polypeptide(L)'
;MLPIRDLHLIYSCNYHLINCGKGFDRADLLRNHRRTHTGERPFACGQCGKSYGHQGQLRTHLRTHTGERPYKRPYSCAVCAKTFTNAGNLRSHGRVHSGEKPYACGQCGKSFSGAGDLKTHLRVHTGEKNDQNFLSHTIYSICL
;
A
#
# COMPACT_ATOMS: atom_id res chain seq x y z
N MET A 1 43.90 -19.17 -6.84
CA MET A 1 43.18 -17.92 -6.50
C MET A 1 41.81 -17.99 -7.15
N LEU A 2 40.75 -18.25 -6.38
CA LEU A 2 39.37 -18.27 -6.89
C LEU A 2 38.67 -16.96 -6.46
N PRO A 3 37.87 -16.32 -7.33
CA PRO A 3 37.20 -15.07 -7.00
C PRO A 3 36.03 -15.32 -6.05
N ILE A 4 36.01 -14.57 -4.96
CA ILE A 4 34.94 -14.53 -3.96
C ILE A 4 33.68 -14.00 -4.67
N ARG A 5 32.73 -14.88 -4.99
CA ARG A 5 31.41 -14.48 -5.51
C ARG A 5 30.40 -14.46 -4.36
N ASP A 6 29.98 -13.24 -4.06
CA ASP A 6 28.85 -12.79 -3.24
C ASP A 6 27.88 -13.87 -2.75
N LEU A 7 28.08 -14.32 -1.51
CA LEU A 7 27.00 -14.93 -0.74
C LEU A 7 26.09 -13.79 -0.25
N HIS A 8 25.13 -13.36 -1.05
CA HIS A 8 24.04 -12.51 -0.56
C HIS A 8 23.32 -13.27 0.56
N LEU A 9 23.63 -12.95 1.81
CA LEU A 9 22.95 -13.52 2.97
C LEU A 9 21.48 -13.10 2.91
N ILE A 10 20.61 -14.02 2.50
CA ILE A 10 19.15 -13.81 2.52
C ILE A 10 18.71 -13.92 3.98
N TYR A 11 18.28 -12.80 4.56
CA TYR A 11 17.71 -12.71 5.89
C TYR A 11 16.25 -13.18 5.86
N SER A 12 15.94 -14.27 6.54
CA SER A 12 14.59 -14.87 6.54
C SER A 12 13.76 -14.47 7.76
N CYS A 13 12.48 -14.17 7.54
CA CYS A 13 11.52 -13.91 8.61
C CYS A 13 10.80 -15.20 9.05
N ASN A 14 11.21 -15.75 10.19
CA ASN A 14 10.61 -16.93 10.80
C ASN A 14 9.70 -16.56 11.98
N TYR A 15 8.83 -15.55 11.82
CA TYR A 15 7.94 -15.13 12.91
C TYR A 15 6.94 -16.25 13.23
N HIS A 16 7.04 -16.83 14.44
CA HIS A 16 6.46 -18.14 14.76
C HIS A 16 4.92 -18.24 14.76
N LEU A 17 4.20 -17.11 14.84
CA LEU A 17 2.73 -17.11 14.89
C LEU A 17 2.06 -17.07 13.51
N ILE A 18 2.78 -16.63 12.48
CA ILE A 18 2.29 -16.49 11.11
C ILE A 18 3.45 -16.96 10.25
N ASN A 19 3.39 -18.16 9.69
CA ASN A 19 4.49 -18.73 8.91
C ASN A 19 4.84 -17.83 7.70
N CYS A 20 5.66 -16.81 7.93
CA CYS A 20 5.75 -15.65 7.06
C CYS A 20 6.66 -15.91 5.86
N GLY A 21 7.73 -16.70 6.04
CA GLY A 21 8.60 -17.20 4.98
C GLY A 21 9.27 -16.16 4.08
N LYS A 22 9.17 -14.86 4.39
CA LYS A 22 9.71 -13.79 3.55
C LYS A 22 11.22 -13.65 3.75
N GLY A 23 11.95 -13.66 2.63
CA GLY A 23 13.38 -13.38 2.57
C GLY A 23 13.66 -11.91 2.22
N PHE A 24 14.73 -11.38 2.79
CA PHE A 24 15.21 -10.01 2.56
C PHE A 24 16.70 -10.04 2.27
N ASP A 25 17.14 -9.22 1.33
CA ASP A 25 18.55 -9.04 0.98
C ASP A 25 19.31 -8.17 2.01
N ARG A 26 18.59 -7.47 2.90
CA ARG A 26 19.18 -6.58 3.91
C ARG A 26 18.53 -6.74 5.28
N ALA A 27 19.35 -6.67 6.33
CA ALA A 27 18.93 -6.84 7.72
C ALA A 27 17.95 -5.75 8.21
N ASP A 28 18.11 -4.50 7.73
CA ASP A 28 17.20 -3.41 8.08
C ASP A 28 15.80 -3.60 7.47
N LEU A 29 15.71 -4.22 6.28
CA LEU A 29 14.43 -4.59 5.69
C LEU A 29 13.74 -5.70 6.48
N LEU A 30 14.47 -6.73 6.91
CA LEU A 30 13.93 -7.76 7.79
C LEU A 30 13.44 -7.14 9.12
N ARG A 31 14.24 -6.25 9.74
CA ARG A 31 13.85 -5.57 10.99
C ARG A 31 12.58 -4.73 10.81
N ASN A 32 12.51 -3.96 9.72
CA ASN A 32 11.33 -3.17 9.37
C ASN A 32 10.11 -4.07 9.12
N HIS A 33 10.28 -5.19 8.43
CA HIS A 33 9.22 -6.16 8.20
C HIS A 33 8.71 -6.78 9.49
N ARG A 34 9.58 -7.13 10.45
CA ARG A 34 9.14 -7.70 11.74
C ARG A 34 8.14 -6.81 12.47
N ARG A 35 8.18 -5.49 12.27
CA ARG A 35 7.20 -4.54 12.84
C ARG A 35 5.78 -4.76 12.35
N THR A 36 5.59 -5.37 11.17
CA THR A 36 4.24 -5.71 10.68
C THR A 36 3.60 -6.84 11.48
N HIS A 37 4.42 -7.65 12.16
CA HIS A 37 3.95 -8.73 13.03
C HIS A 37 3.72 -8.25 14.46
N THR A 38 4.63 -7.43 14.99
CA THR A 38 4.57 -6.96 16.38
C THR A 38 3.66 -5.74 16.57
N GLY A 39 3.30 -5.03 15.50
CA GLY A 39 2.57 -3.77 15.57
C GLY A 39 3.39 -2.61 16.11
N GLU A 40 4.71 -2.77 16.31
CA GLU A 40 5.59 -1.73 16.82
C GLU A 40 5.56 -0.49 15.90
N ARG A 41 5.32 0.67 16.50
CA ARG A 41 5.23 1.96 15.80
C ARG A 41 6.13 3.01 16.47
N PRO A 42 7.46 2.96 16.24
CA PRO A 42 8.41 3.83 16.95
C PRO A 42 8.32 5.31 16.57
N PHE A 43 7.73 5.63 15.41
CA PHE A 43 7.77 6.97 14.85
C PHE A 43 6.48 7.71 15.15
N ALA A 44 6.46 8.48 16.24
CA ALA A 44 5.30 9.26 16.67
C ALA A 44 5.29 10.68 16.07
N CYS A 45 4.09 11.18 15.77
CA CYS A 45 3.85 12.56 15.40
C CYS A 45 3.72 13.42 16.66
N GLY A 46 4.63 14.38 16.84
CA GLY A 46 4.58 15.31 17.97
C GLY A 46 3.36 16.24 17.99
N GLN A 47 2.65 16.41 16.87
CA GLN A 47 1.49 17.30 16.79
C GLN A 47 0.15 16.62 17.11
N CYS A 48 0.00 15.33 16.81
CA CYS A 48 -1.28 14.62 17.01
C CYS A 48 -1.15 13.24 17.67
N GLY A 49 0.04 12.84 18.10
CA GLY A 49 0.29 11.58 18.81
C GLY A 49 0.21 10.31 17.93
N LYS A 50 -0.14 10.43 16.64
CA LYS A 50 -0.21 9.26 15.74
C LYS A 50 1.17 8.65 15.51
N SER A 51 1.25 7.32 15.62
CA SER A 51 2.51 6.58 15.47
C SER A 51 2.55 5.68 14.24
N TYR A 52 3.74 5.53 13.68
CA TYR A 52 4.01 4.85 12.41
C TYR A 52 5.15 3.83 12.54
N GLY A 53 5.12 2.78 11.72
CA GLY A 53 6.14 1.72 11.72
C GLY A 53 7.43 2.12 11.02
N HIS A 54 7.37 3.13 10.14
CA HIS A 54 8.51 3.63 9.37
C HIS A 54 8.57 5.17 9.36
N GLN A 55 9.79 5.70 9.34
CA GLN A 55 10.04 7.15 9.29
C GLN A 55 9.42 7.81 8.05
N GLY A 56 9.46 7.15 6.88
CA GLY A 56 8.86 7.68 5.65
C GLY A 56 7.34 7.86 5.75
N GLN A 57 6.66 7.02 6.53
CA GLN A 57 5.22 7.15 6.80
C GLN A 57 4.94 8.37 7.67
N LEU A 58 5.73 8.57 8.75
CA LEU A 58 5.64 9.77 9.58
C LEU A 58 5.92 11.03 8.75
N ARG A 59 6.97 11.05 7.92
CA ARG A 59 7.28 12.19 7.03
C ARG A 59 6.15 12.51 6.07
N THR A 60 5.50 11.49 5.51
CA THR A 60 4.34 11.68 4.63
C THR A 60 3.14 12.19 5.42
N HIS A 61 2.91 11.68 6.62
CA HIS A 61 1.86 12.16 7.51
C HIS A 61 2.07 13.62 7.93
N LEU A 62 3.29 14.06 8.25
CA LEU A 62 3.54 15.45 8.64
C LEU A 62 3.09 16.45 7.56
N ARG A 63 3.05 16.05 6.30
CA ARG A 63 2.52 16.86 5.19
C ARG A 63 1.02 17.13 5.30
N THR A 64 0.27 16.31 6.05
CA THR A 64 -1.15 16.58 6.32
C THR A 64 -1.35 17.73 7.30
N HIS A 65 -0.34 18.04 8.11
CA HIS A 65 -0.36 19.20 9.00
C HIS A 65 0.12 20.47 8.30
N THR A 66 1.15 20.36 7.47
CA THR A 66 1.73 21.52 6.76
C THR A 66 1.01 21.87 5.46
N GLY A 67 0.23 20.95 4.90
CA GLY A 67 -0.36 21.09 3.56
C GLY A 67 0.66 21.01 2.42
N GLU A 68 1.92 20.71 2.72
CA GLU A 68 3.01 20.70 1.73
C GLU A 68 2.77 19.63 0.66
N ARG A 69 2.87 20.04 -0.61
CA ARG A 69 2.82 19.16 -1.79
C ARG A 69 4.19 19.17 -2.47
N PRO A 70 5.14 18.32 -2.04
CA PRO A 70 6.52 18.37 -2.51
C PRO A 70 6.69 18.00 -3.99
N TYR A 71 5.68 17.36 -4.58
CA TYR A 71 5.69 16.99 -5.98
C TYR A 71 4.84 17.96 -6.80
N LYS A 72 5.43 18.51 -7.86
CA LYS A 72 4.68 19.22 -8.89
C LYS A 72 3.64 18.27 -9.50
N ARG A 73 2.47 18.79 -9.85
CA ARG A 73 1.38 18.04 -10.49
C ARG A 73 1.12 18.58 -11.90
N PRO A 74 2.07 18.40 -12.84
CA PRO A 74 2.03 19.07 -14.14
C PRO A 74 0.96 18.48 -15.08
N TYR A 75 0.41 17.31 -14.76
CA TYR A 75 -0.57 16.64 -15.59
C TYR A 75 -1.98 16.99 -15.14
N SER A 76 -2.75 17.68 -15.97
CA SER A 76 -4.14 18.08 -15.69
C SER A 76 -5.13 17.30 -16.56
N CYS A 77 -6.25 16.90 -15.98
CA CYS A 77 -7.39 16.39 -16.71
C CYS A 77 -8.14 17.53 -17.38
N ALA A 78 -8.31 17.47 -18.70
CA ALA A 78 -9.06 18.48 -19.45
C ALA A 78 -10.57 18.49 -19.13
N VAL A 79 -11.12 17.37 -18.63
CA VAL A 79 -12.56 17.24 -18.36
C VAL A 79 -12.95 17.81 -17.00
N CYS A 80 -12.14 17.58 -15.95
CA CYS A 80 -12.51 17.97 -14.57
C CYS A 80 -11.42 18.78 -13.84
N ALA A 81 -10.41 19.29 -14.56
CA ALA A 81 -9.28 20.06 -14.04
C ALA A 81 -8.45 19.39 -12.92
N LYS A 82 -8.72 18.12 -12.56
CA LYS A 82 -7.94 17.38 -11.57
C LYS A 82 -6.50 17.23 -12.05
N THR A 83 -5.55 17.52 -11.17
CA THR A 83 -4.12 17.38 -11.45
C THR A 83 -3.55 16.05 -10.94
N PHE A 84 -2.41 15.64 -11.48
CA PHE A 84 -1.72 14.38 -11.18
C PHE A 84 -0.21 14.58 -11.22
N THR A 85 0.51 13.78 -10.42
CA THR A 85 1.98 13.82 -10.33
C THR A 85 2.67 13.16 -11.52
N ASN A 86 1.99 12.27 -12.25
CA ASN A 86 2.53 11.61 -13.44
C ASN A 86 1.43 11.36 -14.50
N ALA A 87 1.85 11.14 -15.74
CA ALA A 87 0.95 10.90 -16.88
C ALA A 87 0.15 9.59 -16.74
N GLY A 88 0.74 8.54 -16.14
CA GLY A 88 0.08 7.25 -15.95
C GLY A 88 -1.16 7.35 -15.05
N ASN A 89 -1.08 8.15 -14.00
CA ASN A 89 -2.19 8.43 -13.10
C ASN A 89 -3.29 9.23 -13.80
N LEU A 90 -2.93 10.22 -14.62
CA LEU A 90 -3.89 10.95 -15.45
C LEU A 90 -4.61 10.02 -16.43
N ARG A 91 -3.87 9.13 -17.12
CA ARG A 91 -4.44 8.15 -18.06
C ARG A 91 -5.42 7.21 -17.36
N SER A 92 -5.02 6.64 -16.22
CA SER A 92 -5.89 5.77 -15.42
C SER A 92 -7.13 6.52 -14.92
N HIS A 93 -6.99 7.78 -14.52
CA HIS A 93 -8.10 8.63 -14.13
C HIS A 93 -9.06 8.92 -15.30
N GLY A 94 -8.54 9.09 -16.52
CA GLY A 94 -9.35 9.29 -17.73
C GLY A 94 -10.41 8.21 -17.95
N ARG A 95 -10.17 6.98 -17.45
CA ARG A 95 -11.14 5.87 -17.51
C ARG A 95 -12.44 6.14 -16.73
N VAL A 96 -12.39 7.02 -15.73
CA VAL A 96 -13.59 7.47 -15.01
C VAL A 96 -14.53 8.26 -15.94
N HIS A 97 -13.96 8.97 -16.93
CA HIS A 97 -14.74 9.74 -17.89
C HIS A 97 -15.14 8.91 -19.11
N SER A 98 -14.25 8.07 -19.63
CA SER A 98 -14.55 7.24 -20.81
C SER A 98 -15.40 6.00 -20.49
N GLY A 99 -15.45 5.58 -19.23
CA GLY A 99 -16.08 4.33 -18.83
C GLY A 99 -15.29 3.08 -19.23
N GLU A 100 -14.07 3.23 -19.75
CA GLU A 100 -13.21 2.13 -20.18
C GLU A 100 -12.88 1.20 -18.99
N LYS A 101 -13.09 -0.10 -19.19
CA LYS A 101 -12.87 -1.14 -18.18
C LYS A 101 -11.97 -2.25 -18.73
N PRO A 102 -10.64 -2.02 -18.83
CA PRO A 102 -9.72 -2.95 -19.51
C PRO A 102 -9.52 -4.28 -18.78
N TYR A 103 -9.87 -4.35 -17.50
CA TYR A 103 -9.56 -5.49 -16.66
C TYR A 103 -10.81 -6.34 -16.46
N ALA A 104 -10.94 -7.42 -17.24
CA ALA A 104 -12.05 -8.36 -17.14
C ALA A 104 -11.75 -9.52 -16.17
N CYS A 105 -12.75 -9.93 -15.41
CA CYS A 105 -12.73 -11.15 -14.63
C CYS A 105 -12.97 -12.35 -15.55
N GLY A 106 -11.98 -13.24 -15.68
CA GLY A 106 -12.11 -14.44 -16.51
C GLY A 106 -13.17 -15.44 -16.00
N GLN A 107 -13.61 -15.33 -14.74
CA GLN A 107 -14.59 -16.26 -14.15
C GLN A 107 -16.04 -15.82 -14.32
N CYS A 108 -16.33 -14.51 -14.30
CA CYS A 108 -17.70 -14.00 -14.39
C CYS A 108 -17.91 -12.88 -15.42
N GLY A 109 -16.89 -12.52 -16.20
CA GLY A 109 -16.96 -11.50 -17.25
C GLY A 109 -17.05 -10.05 -16.75
N LYS A 110 -17.19 -9.81 -15.44
CA LYS A 110 -17.24 -8.46 -14.87
C LYS A 110 -15.94 -7.71 -15.16
N SER A 111 -16.07 -6.48 -15.65
CA SER A 111 -14.94 -5.64 -16.06
C SER A 111 -14.74 -4.43 -15.14
N PHE A 112 -13.47 -4.03 -14.95
CA PHE A 112 -13.03 -3.00 -14.02
C PHE A 112 -12.08 -1.99 -14.68
N SER A 113 -12.10 -0.76 -14.19
CA SER A 113 -11.23 0.35 -14.66
C SER A 113 -9.80 0.26 -14.13
N GLY A 114 -9.60 -0.44 -13.01
CA GLY A 114 -8.31 -0.62 -12.35
C GLY A 114 -7.98 -2.09 -12.07
N ALA A 115 -6.70 -2.45 -12.17
CA ALA A 115 -6.22 -3.80 -11.87
C ALA A 115 -6.39 -4.17 -10.38
N GLY A 116 -6.29 -3.19 -9.48
CA GLY A 116 -6.53 -3.39 -8.05
C GLY A 116 -7.98 -3.73 -7.73
N ASP A 117 -8.92 -3.15 -8.47
CA ASP A 117 -10.35 -3.42 -8.32
C ASP A 117 -10.66 -4.87 -8.77
N LEU A 118 -10.12 -5.28 -9.93
CA LEU A 118 -10.19 -6.67 -10.37
C LEU A 118 -9.58 -7.62 -9.33
N LYS A 119 -8.38 -7.32 -8.81
CA LYS A 119 -7.73 -8.16 -7.79
C LYS A 119 -8.59 -8.29 -6.52
N THR A 120 -9.22 -7.21 -6.10
CA THR A 120 -10.13 -7.21 -4.94
C THR A 120 -11.37 -8.04 -5.25
N HIS A 121 -11.93 -7.89 -6.45
CA HIS A 121 -13.08 -8.67 -6.91
C HIS A 121 -12.78 -10.17 -7.00
N LEU A 122 -11.59 -10.59 -7.45
CA LEU A 122 -11.23 -12.00 -7.56
C LEU A 122 -11.32 -12.74 -6.21
N ARG A 123 -11.20 -12.02 -5.09
CA ARG A 123 -11.36 -12.60 -3.74
C ARG A 123 -12.77 -13.09 -3.46
N VAL A 124 -13.78 -12.53 -4.15
CA VAL A 124 -15.16 -13.02 -4.07
C VAL A 124 -15.27 -14.45 -4.58
N HIS A 125 -14.43 -14.82 -5.56
CA HIS A 125 -14.40 -16.16 -6.11
C HIS A 125 -13.56 -17.14 -5.29
N THR A 126 -12.46 -16.68 -4.71
CA THR A 126 -11.59 -17.53 -3.87
C THR A 126 -12.09 -17.66 -2.43
N GLY A 127 -13.05 -16.83 -2.00
CA GLY A 127 -13.54 -16.80 -0.63
C GLY A 127 -12.52 -16.26 0.38
N GLU A 128 -11.40 -15.69 -0.09
CA GLU A 128 -10.35 -15.13 0.76
C GLU A 128 -10.84 -13.86 1.47
N LYS A 129 -11.23 -14.01 2.76
CA LYS A 129 -11.46 -12.88 3.67
C LYS A 129 -10.12 -12.31 4.11
N ASN A 130 -9.99 -10.98 4.03
CA ASN A 130 -8.75 -10.30 4.35
C ASN A 130 -8.64 -10.12 5.88
N ASP A 131 -7.69 -10.80 6.53
CA ASP A 131 -7.19 -10.50 7.89
C ASP A 131 -6.37 -9.18 7.90
N GLN A 132 -6.97 -8.12 7.39
CA GLN A 132 -6.50 -6.74 7.56
C GLN A 132 -7.63 -5.79 7.98
N ASN A 133 -8.80 -6.32 8.31
CA ASN A 133 -9.97 -5.53 8.71
C ASN A 133 -10.33 -5.62 10.20
N PHE A 134 -9.42 -6.10 11.06
CA PHE A 134 -9.70 -6.21 12.50
C PHE A 134 -9.58 -4.90 13.31
N LEU A 135 -9.36 -3.72 12.70
CA LEU A 135 -9.25 -2.46 13.46
C LEU A 135 -9.97 -1.24 12.87
N SER A 136 -10.98 -1.41 11.99
CA SER A 136 -11.76 -0.25 11.52
C SER A 136 -13.28 -0.30 11.74
N HIS A 137 -13.83 -1.43 12.18
CA HIS A 137 -15.29 -1.60 12.27
C HIS A 137 -15.88 -1.71 13.68
N THR A 138 -15.10 -1.52 14.74
CA THR A 138 -15.62 -1.44 16.13
C THR A 138 -15.66 -0.02 16.72
N ILE A 139 -15.25 1.02 15.97
CA ILE A 139 -15.26 2.40 16.50
C ILE A 139 -16.47 3.22 16.01
N TYR A 140 -17.16 2.83 14.93
CA TYR A 140 -18.30 3.61 14.41
C TYR A 140 -19.70 3.20 14.91
N SER A 141 -19.81 2.33 15.92
CA SER A 141 -21.12 1.96 16.50
C SER A 141 -21.19 2.02 18.03
N ILE A 142 -20.38 2.86 18.68
CA ILE A 142 -20.60 3.29 20.09
C ILE A 142 -20.91 4.80 20.15
N CYS A 143 -21.63 5.32 19.15
CA CYS A 143 -22.31 6.60 19.26
C CYS A 143 -23.64 6.53 18.52
N LEU A 144 -24.62 5.88 19.16
CA LEU A 144 -25.96 6.38 19.44
C LEU A 144 -26.60 5.48 20.50
#